data_AF-A0A1F6PA92-F1
#
_entry.id   AF-A0A1F6PA92-F1
#
_cell.length_a   1.000
_cell.length_b   1.000
_cell.length_c   1.000
_cell.angle_alpha   90.00
_cell.angle_beta   90.00
_cell.angle_gamma   90.00
#
_symmetry.space_group_name_H-M   'P 1'
#
loop_
_entity.id
_entity.type
_entity.pdbx_description
1 polymer ?
#
loop_
_entity_poly.entity_id
_entity_poly.type
_entity_poly.pdbx_seq_one_letter_code
_entity_poly.pdbx_strand_id
1 'polypeptide(L)'
;MLVIPLYTLLIIYAIFLFVFFTFFTINIWHIFFTGTNSFNSFAVTFIVMALSAFTLFGTWYFLQGVDWQQPLITLNIESVTGIFQSGSGEYF
;
A
#
# COMPACT_ATOMS: atom_id res chain seq x y z
N MET A 1 -16.16 18.59 3.82
CA MET A 1 -15.49 17.68 2.85
C MET A 1 -13.98 17.85 2.99
N LEU A 2 -13.25 16.79 3.30
CA LEU A 2 -11.78 16.84 3.33
C LEU A 2 -11.29 16.66 1.89
N VAL A 3 -10.56 17.64 1.37
CA VAL A 3 -9.87 17.53 0.09
C VAL A 3 -8.41 17.20 0.39
N ILE A 4 -8.00 15.98 0.04
CA ILE A 4 -6.60 15.59 0.12
C ILE A 4 -6.02 15.51 -1.29
N PRO A 5 -4.78 15.98 -1.52
CA PRO A 5 -4.13 15.81 -2.81
C PRO A 5 -3.73 14.35 -3.03
N LEU A 6 -3.79 13.91 -4.30
CA LEU A 6 -3.51 12.53 -4.73
C LEU A 6 -2.14 12.02 -4.24
N TYR A 7 -1.12 12.88 -4.19
CA TYR A 7 0.22 12.49 -3.71
C TYR A 7 0.19 11.86 -2.31
N THR A 8 -0.73 12.26 -1.43
CA THR A 8 -0.81 11.72 -0.06
C THR A 8 -1.04 10.20 -0.10
N LEU A 9 -1.96 9.76 -0.96
CA LEU A 9 -2.29 8.35 -1.12
C LEU A 9 -1.18 7.61 -1.89
N LEU A 10 -0.62 8.23 -2.92
CA LEU A 10 0.49 7.64 -3.70
C LEU A 10 1.74 7.40 -2.85
N ILE A 11 2.07 8.28 -1.91
CA ILE A 11 3.21 8.10 -1.00
C ILE A 11 2.97 6.93 -0.05
N ILE A 12 1.80 6.86 0.58
CA ILE A 12 1.46 5.75 1.49
C ILE A 12 1.50 4.42 0.73
N TYR A 13 0.93 4.39 -0.47
CA TYR A 13 0.98 3.24 -1.37
C TYR A 13 2.42 2.85 -1.75
N ALA A 14 3.27 3.82 -2.10
CA ALA A 14 4.66 3.57 -2.43
C ALA A 14 5.44 2.98 -1.25
N ILE A 15 5.26 3.52 -0.03
CA ILE A 15 5.88 2.97 1.20
C ILE A 15 5.46 1.51 1.38
N PHE A 16 4.17 1.21 1.24
CA PHE A 16 3.67 -0.15 1.34
C PHE A 16 4.33 -1.07 0.32
N LEU A 17 4.40 -0.68 -0.96
CA LEU A 17 5.06 -1.45 -2.00
C LEU A 17 6.54 -1.69 -1.72
N PHE A 18 7.28 -0.67 -1.29
CA PHE A 18 8.71 -0.80 -0.98
C PHE A 18 8.97 -1.75 0.18
N VAL A 19 8.18 -1.63 1.27
CA VAL A 19 8.27 -2.52 2.42
C VAL A 19 7.95 -3.96 2.00
N PHE A 20 6.85 -4.15 1.25
CA PHE A 20 6.44 -5.46 0.73
C PHE A 20 7.54 -6.10 -0.13
N PHE A 21 8.07 -5.37 -1.11
CA PHE A 21 9.13 -5.84 -1.99
C PHE A 21 10.41 -6.19 -1.22
N THR A 22 10.77 -5.37 -0.22
CA THR A 22 11.93 -5.60 0.63
C THR A 22 11.79 -6.90 1.42
N PHE A 23 10.61 -7.16 2.02
CA PHE A 23 10.35 -8.41 2.73
C PHE A 23 10.47 -9.64 1.82
N PHE A 24 9.98 -9.58 0.58
CA PHE A 24 10.13 -10.69 -0.36
C PHE A 24 11.58 -10.91 -0.79
N THR A 25 12.34 -9.84 -0.97
CA THR A 25 13.77 -9.91 -1.26
C THR A 25 14.53 -10.60 -0.11
N ILE A 26 14.24 -10.21 1.14
CA ILE A 26 14.82 -10.84 2.34
C ILE A 26 14.42 -12.32 2.41
N ASN A 27 13.17 -12.68 2.08
CA ASN A 27 12.73 -14.08 2.07
C ASN A 27 13.49 -14.92 1.03
N ILE A 28 13.72 -14.39 -0.18
CA ILE A 28 14.54 -15.07 -1.19
C ILE A 28 15.96 -15.28 -0.66
N TRP A 29 16.57 -14.24 -0.10
CA TRP A 29 17.90 -14.35 0.51
C TRP A 29 17.94 -15.44 1.60
N HIS A 30 16.93 -15.48 2.47
CA HIS A 30 16.82 -16.46 3.54
C HIS A 30 16.70 -17.90 3.01
N ILE A 31 15.92 -18.13 1.95
CA ILE A 31 15.79 -19.44 1.29
C ILE A 31 17.17 -19.93 0.81
N PHE A 32 17.93 -19.06 0.13
CA PHE A 32 19.27 -19.41 -0.34
C PHE A 32 20.25 -19.69 0.81
N PHE A 33 20.21 -18.87 1.86
CA PHE A 33 21.21 -18.94 2.94
C PHE A 33 20.97 -20.08 3.93
N THR A 34 19.70 -20.40 4.23
CA THR A 34 19.35 -21.47 5.18
C THR A 34 19.26 -22.86 4.54
N GLY A 35 19.41 -22.95 3.21
CA GLY A 35 19.31 -24.22 2.49
C GLY A 35 17.91 -24.84 2.53
N THR A 36 16.87 -24.10 2.95
CA THR A 36 15.46 -24.52 2.93
C THR A 36 14.89 -24.46 1.51
N ASN A 37 15.60 -25.06 0.56
CA ASN A 37 15.26 -25.08 -0.87
C ASN A 37 14.17 -26.11 -1.16
N SER A 38 13.03 -26.01 -0.48
CA SER A 38 11.82 -26.62 -1.00
C SER A 38 11.47 -25.88 -2.30
N PHE A 39 11.37 -26.61 -3.41
CA PHE A 39 11.06 -26.03 -4.72
C PHE A 39 9.79 -25.16 -4.66
N ASN A 40 8.79 -25.59 -3.88
CA ASN A 40 7.55 -24.85 -3.70
C ASN A 40 7.77 -23.50 -2.99
N SER A 41 8.54 -23.48 -1.91
CA SER A 41 8.83 -22.23 -1.18
C SER A 41 9.60 -21.25 -2.07
N PHE A 42 10.62 -21.72 -2.80
CA PHE A 42 11.35 -20.90 -3.74
C PHE A 42 10.45 -20.34 -4.86
N ALA A 43 9.67 -21.22 -5.52
CA ALA A 43 8.82 -20.82 -6.64
C ALA A 43 7.78 -19.77 -6.23
N VAL A 44 7.09 -19.97 -5.10
CA VAL A 44 6.09 -19.02 -4.59
C VAL A 44 6.75 -17.68 -4.25
N THR A 45 7.86 -17.68 -3.50
CA THR A 45 8.54 -16.45 -3.11
C THR A 45 9.10 -15.70 -4.33
N PHE A 46 9.67 -16.42 -5.31
CA PHE A 46 10.17 -15.83 -6.55
C PHE A 46 9.05 -15.20 -7.39
N ILE A 47 7.93 -15.89 -7.57
CA ILE A 47 6.78 -15.36 -8.32
C ILE A 47 6.24 -14.08 -7.66
N VAL A 48 6.08 -14.07 -6.34
CA VAL A 48 5.57 -12.87 -5.64
C VAL A 48 6.58 -11.71 -5.70
N MET A 49 7.89 -12.00 -5.62
CA MET A 49 8.93 -10.99 -5.84
C MET A 49 8.89 -10.43 -7.27
N ALA A 50 8.71 -11.27 -8.29
CA ALA A 50 8.62 -10.84 -9.67
C ALA A 50 7.37 -9.97 -9.92
N LEU A 51 6.21 -10.37 -9.38
CA LEU A 51 4.97 -9.60 -9.48
C LEU A 51 5.06 -8.26 -8.73
N SER A 52 5.73 -8.21 -7.58
CA SER A 52 5.94 -6.95 -6.85
C SER A 52 6.92 -6.02 -7.58
N ALA A 53 7.99 -6.55 -8.18
CA ALA A 53 8.87 -5.77 -9.07
C ALA A 53 8.10 -5.20 -10.27
N PHE A 54 7.25 -6.03 -10.90
CA PHE A 54 6.40 -5.60 -12.01
C PHE A 54 5.38 -4.54 -11.58
N THR A 55 4.83 -4.66 -10.37
CA THR A 55 3.93 -3.67 -9.78
C THR A 55 4.65 -2.34 -9.56
N LEU A 56 5.84 -2.34 -8.95
CA LEU A 56 6.66 -1.13 -8.78
C LEU A 56 6.97 -0.46 -10.12
N PHE A 57 7.42 -1.23 -11.11
CA PHE A 57 7.71 -0.71 -12.45
C PHE A 57 6.45 -0.16 -13.12
N GLY A 58 5.35 -0.91 -13.08
CA GLY A 58 4.06 -0.51 -13.64
C GLY A 58 3.54 0.77 -13.00
N THR A 59 3.57 0.87 -11.66
CA THR A 59 3.23 2.10 -10.93
C THR A 59 4.07 3.27 -11.42
N TRP A 60 5.39 3.12 -11.50
CA TRP A 60 6.26 4.20 -11.98
C TRP A 60 5.92 4.61 -13.43
N TYR A 61 5.72 3.64 -14.32
CA TYR A 61 5.40 3.86 -15.73
C TYR A 61 4.05 4.57 -15.93
N PHE A 62 2.99 4.07 -15.28
CA PHE A 62 1.64 4.64 -15.43
C PHE A 62 1.47 5.99 -14.74
N LEU A 63 2.30 6.34 -13.76
CA LEU A 63 2.24 7.63 -13.07
C LEU A 63 2.98 8.78 -13.77
N GLN A 64 3.73 8.54 -14.86
CA GLN A 64 4.59 9.55 -15.49
C GLN A 64 3.84 10.81 -15.97
N GLY A 65 2.56 10.68 -16.33
CA GLY A 65 1.72 11.81 -16.79
C GLY A 65 0.59 12.19 -15.85
N VAL A 66 0.56 11.64 -14.63
CA VAL A 66 -0.50 11.91 -13.66
C VAL A 66 -0.20 13.22 -12.94
N ASP A 67 -1.21 14.05 -12.70
CA ASP A 67 -1.09 15.22 -11.82
C ASP A 67 -1.20 14.79 -10.34
N TRP A 68 -0.10 14.89 -9.62
CA TRP A 68 0.00 14.50 -8.21
C TRP A 68 -0.73 15.47 -7.27
N GLN A 69 -1.03 16.68 -7.74
CA GLN A 69 -1.79 17.69 -7.00
C GLN A 69 -3.29 17.55 -7.20
N GLN A 70 -3.73 16.62 -8.06
CA GLN A 70 -5.15 16.38 -8.32
C GLN A 70 -5.90 16.15 -7.00
N PRO A 71 -6.98 16.90 -6.73
CA PRO A 71 -7.75 16.77 -5.51
C PRO A 71 -8.54 15.45 -5.52
N LEU A 72 -8.30 14.62 -4.51
CA LEU A 72 -9.16 13.48 -4.19
C LEU A 72 -10.24 13.95 -3.22
N ILE A 73 -11.50 13.87 -3.66
CA ILE A 73 -12.67 14.13 -2.81
C ILE A 73 -13.00 12.81 -2.10
N THR A 74 -12.42 12.58 -0.92
CA THR A 74 -12.43 11.25 -0.29
C THR A 74 -13.30 11.12 0.94
N LEU A 75 -13.55 12.20 1.70
CA LEU A 75 -14.25 12.08 2.97
C LEU A 75 -15.28 13.20 3.19
N ASN A 76 -16.55 12.82 3.27
CA ASN A 76 -17.53 13.62 3.97
C ASN A 76 -17.26 13.49 5.49
N ILE A 77 -16.59 14.47 6.08
CA ILE A 77 -16.22 14.51 7.50
C ILE A 77 -17.47 14.44 8.41
N GLU A 78 -18.66 14.77 7.89
CA GLU A 78 -19.93 14.70 8.61
C GLU A 78 -20.25 13.28 9.11
N SER A 79 -19.86 12.23 8.37
CA SER A 79 -20.07 10.84 8.79
C SER A 79 -19.16 10.43 9.95
N VAL A 80 -17.98 11.05 10.06
CA VAL A 80 -17.02 10.79 11.14
C VAL A 80 -17.41 11.55 12.40
N THR A 81 -17.88 12.79 12.28
CA THR A 81 -18.34 13.59 13.44
C THR A 81 -19.65 13.08 14.03
N GLY A 82 -20.54 12.48 13.24
CA GLY A 82 -21.77 11.86 13.73
C GLY A 82 -21.53 10.67 14.67
N ILE A 83 -20.43 9.93 14.49
CA ILE A 83 -20.05 8.81 15.35
C ILE A 83 -19.61 9.31 16.75
N PHE A 84 -18.97 10.47 16.83
CA PHE A 84 -18.55 11.06 18.11
C PHE A 84 -19.67 11.82 18.83
N GLN A 85 -20.64 12.37 18.11
CA GLN A 85 -21.81 13.04 18.71
C GLN A 85 -22.87 12.06 19.21
N SER A 86 -23.02 10.89 18.56
CA SER A 86 -23.95 9.82 19.00
C SER A 86 -23.59 9.19 20.35
N GLY A 87 -22.38 9.45 20.89
CA GLY A 87 -21.91 8.87 22.16
C GLY A 87 -22.00 9.80 23.37
N SER A 88 -22.42 11.07 23.22
CA SER A 88 -22.31 12.07 24.29
C SER A 88 -23.60 12.81 24.65
N GLY A 89 -24.78 12.30 24.29
CA GLY A 89 -26.02 13.06 24.52
C GLY A 89 -27.31 12.27 24.46
N GLU A 90 -27.51 11.34 25.40
CA GLU A 90 -28.85 10.95 25.87
C GLU A 90 -28.83 10.76 27.40
N TYR A 91 -28.68 11.86 28.13
CA TYR A 91 -29.22 12.01 29.48
C TYR A 91 -29.68 13.48 29.62
N PHE A 92 -30.94 13.64 30.01
CA PHE A 92 -31.78 14.86 30.08
C PHE A 92 -32.61 15.19 28.84
#